data_AF-A0A9Q0W2M5-F1
#
_entry.id   AF-A0A9Q0W2M5-F1
#
_cell.length_a   1.000
_cell.length_b   1.000
_cell.length_c   1.000
_cell.angle_alpha   90.00
_cell.angle_beta   90.00
_cell.angle_gamma   90.00
#
_symmetry.space_group_name_H-M   'P 1'
#
loop_
_entity.id
_entity.type
_entity.pdbx_description
1 polymer ?
#
loop_
_entity_poly.entity_id
_entity_poly.type
_entity_poly.pdbx_seq_one_letter_code
_entity_poly.pdbx_strand_id
1 'polypeptide(L)'
;MLQALAISTFQVVLMPTIIGVLSNEFFPKVTSKIVTVTPLIGVILTTLLCASPIGQVSDVLKAQGGQLIMPVALLHVAAFALGYWMSRMSFGESTSRTISIECGMQVNMKNMSFLVLSSW
;
A
#
# COMPACT_ATOMS: atom_id res chain seq x y z
N MET A 1 -13.05 17.38 7.83
CA MET A 1 -12.65 15.97 7.58
C MET A 1 -11.84 15.82 6.29
N LEU A 2 -12.37 16.17 5.11
CA LEU A 2 -11.63 16.07 3.84
C LEU A 2 -10.32 16.87 3.81
N GLN A 3 -10.33 18.12 4.30
CA GLN A 3 -9.13 18.96 4.36
C GLN A 3 -8.03 18.32 5.22
N ALA A 4 -8.38 17.70 6.34
CA ALA A 4 -7.43 17.01 7.21
C ALA A 4 -6.82 15.78 6.52
N LEU A 5 -7.64 14.94 5.89
CA LEU A 5 -7.16 13.77 5.15
C LEU A 5 -6.22 14.15 3.99
N ALA A 6 -6.54 15.23 3.27
CA ALA A 6 -5.72 15.73 2.17
C ALA A 6 -4.34 16.20 2.65
N ILE A 7 -4.28 16.98 3.74
CA ILE A 7 -3.03 17.48 4.31
C ILE A 7 -2.18 16.32 4.84
N SER A 8 -2.77 15.37 5.56
CA SER A 8 -2.05 14.20 6.06
C SER A 8 -1.51 13.32 4.93
N THR A 9 -2.30 13.11 3.87
CA THR A 9 -1.85 12.33 2.70
C THR A 9 -0.69 13.04 2.00
N PHE A 10 -0.77 14.36 1.83
CA PHE A 10 0.32 15.13 1.24
C PHE A 10 1.63 14.96 2.03
N GLN A 11 1.57 15.11 3.36
CA GLN A 11 2.76 15.05 4.22
C GLN A 11 3.37 13.65 4.33
N VAL A 12 2.54 12.61 4.43
CA VAL A 12 3.02 11.24 4.70
C VAL A 12 3.32 10.47 3.41
N VAL A 13 2.72 10.86 2.29
CA VAL A 13 2.87 10.14 1.01
C VAL A 13 3.55 10.99 -0.04
N LEU A 14 3.02 12.18 -0.33
CA LEU A 14 3.48 12.94 -1.50
C LEU A 14 4.85 13.59 -1.24
N MET A 15 5.03 14.21 -0.08
CA MET A 15 6.29 14.90 0.28
C MET A 15 7.49 13.94 0.28
N PRO A 16 7.45 12.74 0.90
CA PRO A 16 8.56 11.78 0.83
C PRO A 16 8.81 11.24 -0.58
N THR A 17 7.74 11.07 -1.38
CA THR A 17 7.87 10.60 -2.78
C THR A 17 8.62 11.63 -3.62
N ILE A 18 8.28 12.92 -3.50
CA ILE A 18 8.97 14.00 -4.22
C ILE A 18 10.44 14.04 -3.83
N ILE A 19 10.75 13.99 -2.52
CA ILE A 19 12.14 13.98 -2.03
C ILE A 19 12.91 12.78 -2.59
N GLY A 20 12.29 11.59 -2.60
CA GLY A 20 12.89 10.37 -3.13
C GLY A 20 13.18 10.45 -4.63
N VAL A 21 12.25 10.98 -5.42
CA VAL A 21 12.42 11.17 -6.87
C VAL A 21 13.52 12.18 -7.15
N LEU A 22 13.52 13.35 -6.49
CA LEU A 22 14.56 14.37 -6.65
C LEU A 22 15.94 13.84 -6.22
N SER A 23 16.01 13.06 -5.15
CA SER A 23 17.27 12.43 -4.71
C SER A 23 17.79 11.41 -5.73
N ASN A 24 16.91 10.69 -6.41
CA ASN A 24 17.29 9.79 -7.51
C ASN A 24 17.84 10.57 -8.72
N GLU A 25 17.26 11.73 -9.02
CA GLU A 25 17.67 12.59 -10.13
C GLU A 25 19.02 13.27 -9.88
N PHE A 26 19.23 13.87 -8.70
CA PHE A 26 20.47 14.58 -8.37
C PHE A 26 21.63 13.66 -7.93
N PHE A 27 21.34 12.50 -7.33
CA PHE A 27 22.36 11.60 -6.77
C PHE A 27 22.18 10.12 -7.16
N PRO A 28 22.09 9.77 -8.46
CA PRO A 28 21.75 8.43 -8.91
C PRO A 28 22.72 7.33 -8.45
N LYS A 29 24.02 7.65 -8.31
CA LYS A 29 25.04 6.70 -7.83
C LYS A 29 24.83 6.28 -6.37
N VAL A 30 24.33 7.19 -5.54
CA VAL A 30 24.02 6.93 -4.13
C VAL A 30 22.69 6.18 -4.06
N THR A 31 21.68 6.67 -4.77
CA THR A 31 20.33 6.08 -4.79
C THR A 31 20.34 4.63 -5.31
N SER A 32 21.13 4.31 -6.34
CA SER A 32 21.27 2.93 -6.84
C SER A 32 21.75 1.93 -5.78
N LYS A 33 22.64 2.35 -4.87
CA LYS A 33 23.09 1.51 -3.74
C LYS A 33 21.97 1.34 -2.70
N ILE A 34 21.25 2.42 -2.40
CA ILE A 34 20.16 2.41 -1.41
C ILE A 34 18.99 1.55 -1.90
N VAL A 35 18.61 1.65 -3.17
CA VAL A 35 17.49 0.89 -3.76
C VAL A 35 17.65 -0.63 -3.59
N THR A 36 18.89 -1.14 -3.50
CA THR A 36 19.13 -2.57 -3.28
C THR A 36 18.69 -3.02 -1.88
N VAL A 37 18.81 -2.16 -0.87
CA VAL A 37 18.40 -2.47 0.52
C VAL A 37 16.99 -1.96 0.87
N THR A 38 16.44 -1.04 0.07
CA THR A 38 15.09 -0.49 0.24
C THR A 38 14.00 -1.55 0.40
N PRO A 39 13.97 -2.67 -0.36
CA PRO A 39 12.96 -3.70 -0.18
C PRO A 39 12.96 -4.31 1.23
N LEU A 40 14.14 -4.57 1.80
CA LEU A 40 14.27 -5.14 3.14
C LEU A 40 13.79 -4.16 4.21
N ILE A 41 14.22 -2.90 4.11
CA ILE A 41 13.79 -1.83 5.02
C ILE A 41 12.27 -1.63 4.91
N GLY A 42 11.74 -1.65 3.68
CA GLY A 42 10.32 -1.54 3.39
C GLY A 42 9.49 -2.63 4.07
N VAL A 43 9.95 -3.89 4.04
CA VAL A 43 9.30 -5.01 4.74
C VAL A 43 9.31 -4.77 6.25
N ILE A 44 10.46 -4.44 6.86
CA ILE A 44 10.57 -4.22 8.31
C ILE A 44 9.64 -3.09 8.77
N LEU A 45 9.67 -1.94 8.08
CA LEU A 45 8.83 -0.80 8.41
C LEU A 45 7.34 -1.13 8.22
N THR A 46 6.97 -1.80 7.12
CA THR A 46 5.58 -2.21 6.87
C THR A 46 5.08 -3.15 7.95
N THR A 47 5.88 -4.14 8.37
CA THR A 47 5.51 -5.05 9.46
C THR A 47 5.32 -4.32 10.79
N LEU A 48 6.22 -3.37 11.13
CA LEU A 48 6.08 -2.57 12.36
C LEU A 48 4.84 -1.67 12.33
N LEU A 49 4.54 -1.05 11.19
CA LEU A 49 3.35 -0.23 11.02
C LEU A 49 2.05 -1.05 11.13
N CYS A 50 2.05 -2.30 10.63
CA CYS A 50 0.90 -3.19 10.78
C CYS A 50 0.75 -3.75 12.20
N ALA A 51 1.84 -3.90 12.97
CA ALA A 51 1.80 -4.54 14.29
C ALA A 51 0.91 -3.78 15.31
N SER A 52 0.99 -2.45 15.35
CA SER A 52 0.21 -1.61 16.28
C SER A 52 -1.32 -1.81 16.17
N PRO A 53 -1.94 -1.60 14.99
CA PRO A 53 -3.39 -1.77 14.83
C PRO A 53 -3.82 -3.23 14.99
N ILE A 54 -3.00 -4.21 14.57
CA ILE A 54 -3.27 -5.64 14.83
C ILE A 54 -3.31 -5.92 16.34
N GLY A 55 -2.41 -5.31 17.12
CA GLY A 55 -2.42 -5.38 18.57
C GLY A 55 -3.69 -4.81 19.20
N GLN A 56 -4.15 -3.65 18.71
CA GLN A 56 -5.36 -2.97 19.19
C GLN A 56 -6.64 -3.80 18.98
N VAL A 57 -6.71 -4.58 17.89
CA VAL A 57 -7.87 -5.45 17.59
C VAL A 57 -7.59 -6.94 17.81
N SER A 58 -6.56 -7.28 18.58
CA SER A 58 -6.03 -8.64 18.67
C SER A 58 -7.04 -9.66 19.23
N ASP A 59 -7.88 -9.28 20.19
CA ASP A 59 -8.92 -10.17 20.74
C ASP A 59 -10.02 -10.47 19.72
N VAL A 60 -10.43 -9.46 18.96
CA VAL A 60 -11.39 -9.61 17.84
C VAL A 60 -10.79 -10.48 16.74
N LEU A 61 -9.50 -10.29 16.43
CA LEU A 61 -8.81 -11.06 15.41
C LEU A 61 -8.63 -12.54 15.81
N LYS A 62 -8.38 -12.83 17.09
CA LYS A 62 -8.33 -14.22 17.58
C LYS A 62 -9.69 -14.91 17.50
N ALA A 63 -10.77 -14.18 17.81
CA ALA A 63 -12.12 -14.74 17.83
C ALA A 63 -12.72 -14.89 16.42
N GLN A 64 -12.49 -13.93 15.52
CA GLN A 64 -13.20 -13.81 14.24
C GLN A 64 -12.28 -13.63 13.03
N GLY A 65 -10.95 -13.54 13.21
CA GLY A 65 -10.02 -13.26 12.12
C GLY A 65 -10.01 -14.31 11.01
N GLY A 66 -10.28 -15.58 11.34
CA GLY A 66 -10.42 -16.64 10.34
C GLY A 66 -11.57 -16.38 9.36
N GLN A 67 -12.67 -15.79 9.83
CA GLN A 67 -13.82 -15.45 8.98
C GLN A 67 -13.51 -14.30 8.01
N LEU A 68 -12.49 -13.48 8.28
CA LEU A 68 -12.06 -12.40 7.41
C LEU A 68 -11.25 -12.88 6.19
N ILE A 69 -10.67 -14.08 6.24
CA ILE A 69 -9.82 -14.60 5.16
C ILE A 69 -10.60 -14.70 3.86
N MET A 70 -11.78 -15.31 3.89
CA MET A 70 -12.61 -15.52 2.70
C MET A 70 -13.06 -14.20 2.04
N PRO A 71 -13.68 -13.24 2.75
CA PRO A 71 -14.10 -11.98 2.13
C PRO A 71 -12.92 -11.15 1.63
N VAL A 72 -11.78 -11.13 2.34
CA VAL A 72 -10.57 -10.44 1.87
C VAL A 72 -10.01 -11.09 0.61
N ALA A 73 -9.93 -12.43 0.57
CA ALA A 73 -9.48 -13.15 -0.62
C ALA A 73 -10.41 -12.91 -1.82
N LEU A 74 -11.74 -12.97 -1.62
CA LEU A 74 -12.71 -12.67 -2.67
C LEU A 74 -12.58 -11.24 -3.19
N LEU A 75 -12.36 -10.26 -2.29
CA LEU A 75 -12.16 -8.87 -2.68
C LEU A 75 -10.93 -8.72 -3.59
N HIS A 76 -9.79 -9.32 -3.22
CA HIS A 76 -8.59 -9.28 -4.04
C HIS A 76 -8.77 -10.00 -5.37
N VAL A 77 -9.34 -11.21 -5.36
CA VAL A 77 -9.64 -11.97 -6.59
C VAL A 77 -10.54 -11.15 -7.53
N ALA A 78 -11.60 -10.54 -6.99
CA ALA A 78 -12.48 -9.68 -7.76
C ALA A 78 -11.73 -8.45 -8.32
N ALA A 79 -10.86 -7.81 -7.53
CA ALA A 79 -10.06 -6.68 -7.98
C ALA A 79 -9.09 -7.04 -9.11
N PHE A 80 -8.37 -8.17 -8.99
CA PHE A 80 -7.50 -8.68 -10.06
C PHE A 80 -8.31 -9.01 -11.32
N ALA A 81 -9.43 -9.71 -11.16
CA ALA A 81 -10.25 -10.19 -12.26
C ALA A 81 -10.92 -9.03 -13.01
N LEU A 82 -11.53 -8.08 -12.29
CA LEU A 82 -12.12 -6.88 -12.87
C LEU A 82 -11.06 -5.99 -13.50
N GLY A 83 -9.94 -5.75 -12.83
CA GLY A 83 -8.83 -4.96 -13.38
C GLY A 83 -8.30 -5.55 -14.69
N TYR A 84 -8.21 -6.88 -14.79
CA TYR A 84 -7.81 -7.57 -16.01
C TYR A 84 -8.88 -7.48 -17.10
N TRP A 85 -10.13 -7.90 -16.85
CA TRP A 85 -11.16 -7.95 -17.89
C TRP A 85 -11.56 -6.57 -18.39
N MET A 86 -11.67 -5.57 -17.51
CA MET A 86 -11.98 -4.21 -17.93
C MET A 86 -10.88 -3.62 -18.81
N SER A 87 -9.61 -3.82 -18.45
CA SER A 87 -8.50 -3.33 -19.26
C SER A 87 -8.33 -4.13 -20.56
N ARG A 88 -8.64 -5.43 -20.57
CA ARG A 88 -8.46 -6.30 -21.74
C ARG A 88 -9.32 -5.91 -22.94
N MET A 89 -10.44 -5.23 -22.71
CA MET A 89 -11.31 -4.70 -23.76
C MET A 89 -10.70 -3.53 -24.54
N SER A 90 -9.73 -2.81 -23.94
CA SER A 90 -9.15 -1.60 -24.53
C SER A 90 -7.63 -1.65 -24.72
N PHE A 91 -6.95 -2.54 -24.00
CA PHE A 91 -5.49 -2.63 -23.98
C PHE A 91 -4.98 -4.05 -24.32
N GLY A 92 -3.70 -4.13 -24.69
CA GLY A 92 -3.00 -5.39 -24.93
C GLY A 92 -2.64 -6.13 -23.63
N GLU A 93 -2.24 -7.39 -23.78
CA GLU A 93 -1.98 -8.32 -22.67
C GLU A 93 -1.07 -7.75 -21.57
N SER A 94 0.08 -7.18 -21.95
CA SER A 94 1.06 -6.63 -21.01
C SER A 94 0.44 -5.53 -20.13
N THR A 95 -0.22 -4.56 -20.75
CA THR A 95 -0.88 -3.45 -20.05
C THR A 95 -2.03 -3.94 -19.18
N SER A 96 -2.82 -4.90 -19.65
CA SER A 96 -3.92 -5.46 -18.87
C SER A 96 -3.45 -6.21 -17.63
N ARG A 97 -2.33 -6.93 -17.71
CA ARG A 97 -1.70 -7.58 -16.54
C ARG A 97 -1.19 -6.53 -15.54
N THR A 98 -0.57 -5.46 -16.01
CA THR A 98 -0.14 -4.36 -15.14
C THR A 98 -1.33 -3.71 -14.42
N ILE A 99 -2.41 -3.37 -15.15
CA ILE A 99 -3.60 -2.76 -14.55
C ILE A 99 -4.27 -3.71 -13.54
N SER A 100 -4.35 -5.00 -13.85
CA SER A 100 -4.85 -6.02 -12.92
C SER A 100 -4.03 -6.04 -11.61
N ILE A 101 -2.70 -6.00 -11.71
CA ILE A 101 -1.81 -6.00 -10.55
C ILE A 101 -1.98 -4.71 -9.72
N GLU A 102 -2.02 -3.54 -10.37
CA GLU A 102 -2.22 -2.26 -9.67
C GLU A 102 -3.58 -2.18 -8.97
N CYS A 103 -4.66 -2.68 -9.61
CA CYS A 103 -5.98 -2.73 -8.99
C CYS A 103 -6.07 -3.73 -7.83
N GLY A 104 -5.46 -4.91 -7.98
CA GLY A 104 -5.54 -5.99 -6.99
C GLY A 104 -4.57 -5.84 -5.82
N MET A 105 -3.44 -5.14 -6.00
CA MET A 105 -2.35 -5.05 -5.02
C MET A 105 -2.29 -3.68 -4.30
N GLN A 106 -3.45 -3.08 -4.06
CA GLN A 106 -3.58 -1.77 -3.42
C GLN A 106 -2.88 -1.70 -2.05
N VAL A 107 -2.22 -0.57 -1.79
CA VAL A 107 -1.55 -0.30 -0.51
C VAL A 107 -2.54 0.25 0.52
N ASN A 108 -3.01 -0.62 1.41
CA ASN A 108 -3.93 -0.26 2.50
C ASN A 108 -3.28 0.55 3.63
N MET A 109 -1.95 0.71 3.59
CA MET A 109 -1.15 1.36 4.64
C MET A 109 -1.59 2.80 4.93
N LYS A 110 -2.01 3.56 3.90
CA LYS A 110 -2.35 4.99 4.07
C LYS A 110 -3.50 5.21 5.07
N ASN A 111 -4.50 4.32 5.05
CA ASN A 111 -5.62 4.39 5.98
C ASN A 111 -5.20 3.93 7.38
N MET A 112 -4.26 2.99 7.46
CA MET A 112 -3.74 2.43 8.70
C MET A 112 -2.86 3.43 9.48
N SER A 113 -1.91 4.09 8.81
CA SER A 113 -1.06 5.12 9.44
C SER A 113 -1.87 6.31 9.95
N PHE A 114 -2.96 6.67 9.26
CA PHE A 114 -3.89 7.71 9.73
C PHE A 114 -4.63 7.28 11.01
N LEU A 115 -5.14 6.05 11.06
CA LEU A 115 -5.79 5.52 12.27
C LEU A 115 -4.82 5.51 13.45
N VAL A 116 -3.57 5.10 13.25
CA VAL A 116 -2.53 5.15 14.28
C VAL A 116 -2.25 6.58 14.73
N LEU A 117 -2.06 7.53 13.81
CA LEU A 117 -1.78 8.94 14.16
C LEU A 117 -2.98 9.69 14.76
N SER A 118 -4.22 9.23 14.51
CA SER A 118 -5.44 9.80 15.09
C SER A 118 -5.84 9.17 16.42
N SER A 119 -5.19 8.07 16.82
CA SER A 119 -5.40 7.38 18.10
C SER A 119 -4.48 7.88 19.21
N TRP A 120 -3.71 8.96 18.95
CA TRP A 120 -2.87 9.69 19.90
C TRP A 120 -3.27 11.17 19.92
#